data_AF-A0A444JFK4-F1
#
_entry.id   AF-A0A444JFK4-F1
#
_cell.length_a   1.000
_cell.length_b   1.000
_cell.length_c   1.000
_cell.angle_alpha   90.00
_cell.angle_beta   90.00
_cell.angle_gamma   90.00
#
_symmetry.space_group_name_H-M   'P 1'
#
loop_
_entity.id
_entity.type
_entity.pdbx_description
1 polymer ?
#
loop_
_entity_poly.entity_id
_entity_poly.type
_entity_poly.pdbx_seq_one_letter_code
_entity_poly.pdbx_strand_id
1 'polypeptide(L)'
;MLSEIEIQDFKSYKKATLPLSPLSILIGANASGKSNAIEALRILSWIAQGQKLNSIKYGVSDSEDIIRGRLSDLGRDGSSLFTLLCRLTTKEWNCLLIELECRDNELHISQEYVSSSNSSVPLYRIKEASKGERTDVVVEYNNFARGGKKPVITCIDQMAVFTQLETPARFGSSHKKAQSEIPKTVALYQKILSNILFLDPVPSLMREDANRHEKKLRGDGKNLSGVLYTLCQNKEQKFIVLNLIRSLPEQDITDVT
;
A
#
# COMPACT_ATOMS: atom_id res chain seq x y z
N MET A 1 -1.79 -1.43 -12.82
CA MET A 1 -2.80 -1.01 -11.83
C MET A 1 -3.02 -2.15 -10.85
N LEU A 2 -3.58 -1.87 -9.68
CA LEU A 2 -4.05 -2.88 -8.75
C LEU A 2 -5.30 -3.56 -9.33
N SER A 3 -5.35 -4.89 -9.36
CA SER A 3 -6.45 -5.66 -9.96
C SER A 3 -7.17 -6.57 -8.99
N GLU A 4 -6.52 -6.95 -7.89
CA GLU A 4 -7.09 -7.86 -6.90
C GLU A 4 -6.44 -7.61 -5.54
N ILE A 5 -7.22 -7.80 -4.48
CA ILE A 5 -6.74 -7.93 -3.11
C ILE A 5 -7.26 -9.24 -2.55
N GLU A 6 -6.42 -10.04 -1.92
CA GLU A 6 -6.84 -11.19 -1.14
C GLU A 6 -6.53 -10.96 0.34
N ILE A 7 -7.52 -11.24 1.17
CA ILE A 7 -7.48 -11.05 2.62
C ILE A 7 -7.68 -12.42 3.25
N GLN A 8 -6.73 -12.84 4.08
CA GLN A 8 -6.79 -14.12 4.76
C GLN A 8 -6.51 -13.95 6.26
N ASP A 9 -7.32 -14.62 7.07
CA ASP A 9 -7.23 -14.67 8.53
C ASP A 9 -7.17 -13.27 9.21
N PHE A 10 -7.81 -12.26 8.61
CA PHE A 10 -7.85 -10.88 9.09
C PHE A 10 -9.25 -10.49 9.57
N LYS A 11 -9.41 -10.16 10.85
CA LYS A 11 -10.68 -9.79 11.50
C LYS A 11 -11.81 -10.75 11.11
N SER A 12 -12.82 -10.26 10.41
CA SER A 12 -13.98 -11.05 9.97
C SER A 12 -13.72 -11.93 8.75
N TYR A 13 -12.53 -11.89 8.13
CA TYR A 13 -12.20 -12.63 6.91
C TYR A 13 -11.45 -13.92 7.25
N LYS A 14 -12.03 -15.07 6.88
CA LYS A 14 -11.28 -16.34 6.81
C LYS A 14 -10.37 -16.33 5.59
N LYS A 15 -10.97 -16.16 4.41
CA LYS A 15 -10.27 -15.94 3.14
C LYS A 15 -11.25 -15.31 2.17
N ALA A 16 -10.87 -14.21 1.52
CA ALA A 16 -11.66 -13.60 0.46
C ALA A 16 -10.77 -12.93 -0.57
N THR A 17 -11.14 -13.06 -1.83
CA THR A 17 -10.48 -12.43 -2.97
C THR A 17 -11.42 -11.38 -3.55
N LEU A 18 -10.97 -10.13 -3.57
CA LEU A 18 -11.71 -8.95 -4.00
C LEU A 18 -11.15 -8.47 -5.35
N PRO A 19 -11.82 -8.74 -6.47
CA PRO A 19 -11.43 -8.19 -7.77
C PRO A 19 -11.67 -6.68 -7.76
N LEU A 20 -10.76 -5.93 -8.37
CA LEU A 20 -10.83 -4.48 -8.50
C LEU A 20 -10.91 -4.09 -9.96
N SER A 21 -11.94 -3.31 -10.27
CA SER A 21 -12.20 -2.67 -11.56
C SER A 21 -12.11 -1.14 -11.43
N PRO A 22 -12.06 -0.38 -12.54
CA PRO A 22 -12.02 1.08 -12.50
C PRO A 22 -13.09 1.72 -11.61
N LEU A 23 -14.27 1.08 -11.53
CA LEU A 23 -15.28 1.33 -10.51
C LEU A 23 -15.61 0.01 -9.82
N SER A 24 -15.45 -0.02 -8.49
CA SER A 24 -15.78 -1.19 -7.66
C SER A 24 -16.68 -0.72 -6.53
N ILE A 25 -17.88 -1.31 -6.42
CA ILE A 25 -18.86 -0.95 -5.39
C ILE A 25 -18.96 -2.09 -4.38
N LEU A 26 -18.69 -1.80 -3.11
CA LEU A 26 -18.75 -2.76 -2.02
C LEU A 26 -20.06 -2.61 -1.24
N ILE A 27 -21.01 -3.53 -1.45
CA ILE A 27 -22.33 -3.54 -0.79
C ILE A 27 -22.49 -4.74 0.16
N GLY A 28 -23.40 -4.62 1.12
CA GLY A 28 -23.73 -5.70 2.07
C GLY A 28 -24.32 -5.18 3.37
N ALA A 29 -24.86 -6.07 4.20
CA ALA A 29 -25.43 -5.74 5.50
C ALA A 29 -24.41 -5.12 6.47
N ASN A 30 -24.88 -4.50 7.55
CA ASN A 30 -24.00 -4.08 8.64
C ASN A 30 -23.24 -5.28 9.21
N ALA A 31 -21.99 -5.06 9.64
CA ALA A 31 -21.07 -6.10 10.10
C ALA A 31 -20.69 -7.18 9.07
N SER A 32 -21.02 -7.02 7.78
CA SER A 32 -20.63 -7.98 6.74
C SER A 32 -19.14 -7.96 6.33
N GLY A 33 -18.28 -7.25 7.07
CA GLY A 33 -16.84 -7.16 6.80
C GLY A 33 -16.37 -6.03 5.89
N LYS A 34 -17.27 -5.19 5.33
CA LYS A 34 -16.88 -4.12 4.38
C LYS A 34 -15.79 -3.18 4.91
N SER A 35 -15.97 -2.67 6.12
CA SER A 35 -14.97 -1.80 6.76
C SER A 35 -13.65 -2.53 7.03
N ASN A 36 -13.69 -3.84 7.32
CA ASN A 36 -12.48 -4.64 7.50
C ASN A 36 -11.73 -4.80 6.16
N ALA A 37 -12.42 -4.91 5.01
CA ALA A 37 -11.74 -4.90 3.71
C ALA A 37 -11.06 -3.56 3.41
N ILE A 38 -11.70 -2.44 3.77
CA ILE A 38 -11.09 -1.11 3.64
C ILE A 38 -9.86 -0.98 4.54
N GLU A 39 -9.93 -1.46 5.79
CA GLU A 39 -8.78 -1.47 6.72
C GLU A 39 -7.61 -2.31 6.19
N ALA A 40 -7.87 -3.49 5.62
CA ALA A 40 -6.83 -4.29 4.98
C ALA A 40 -6.12 -3.50 3.87
N LEU A 41 -6.87 -2.73 3.07
CA LEU A 41 -6.30 -1.87 2.04
C LEU A 41 -5.53 -0.68 2.64
N ARG A 42 -6.00 -0.10 3.75
CA ARG A 42 -5.30 0.96 4.48
C ARG A 42 -3.95 0.47 5.01
N ILE A 43 -3.90 -0.75 5.57
CA ILE A 43 -2.66 -1.38 6.03
C ILE A 43 -1.68 -1.55 4.85
N LEU A 44 -2.13 -2.09 3.71
CA LEU A 44 -1.28 -2.22 2.52
C LEU A 44 -0.74 -0.86 2.03
N SER A 45 -1.59 0.16 2.00
CA SER A 45 -1.18 1.51 1.60
C SER A 45 -0.18 2.12 2.57
N TRP A 46 -0.37 1.94 3.88
CA TRP A 46 0.51 2.42 4.92
C TRP A 46 1.89 1.78 4.86
N ILE A 47 1.95 0.45 4.75
CA ILE A 47 3.20 -0.32 4.63
C ILE A 47 3.99 0.16 3.40
N ALA A 48 3.29 0.43 2.29
CA ALA A 48 3.91 0.93 1.07
C ALA A 48 4.47 2.35 1.16
N GLN A 49 4.17 3.12 2.20
CA GLN A 49 4.81 4.42 2.41
C GLN A 49 6.21 4.29 3.02
N GLY A 50 6.68 3.06 3.31
CA GLY A 50 7.99 2.83 3.92
C GLY A 50 8.04 3.27 5.39
N GLN A 51 6.88 3.34 6.05
CA GLN A 51 6.80 3.62 7.48
C GLN A 51 7.06 2.35 8.30
N LYS A 52 7.53 2.53 9.54
CA LYS A 52 7.69 1.40 10.47
C LYS A 52 6.32 0.88 10.93
N LEU A 53 6.20 -0.42 11.13
CA LEU A 53 4.95 -1.04 11.58
C LEU A 53 4.52 -0.56 12.97
N ASN A 54 5.46 -0.25 13.85
CA ASN A 54 5.15 0.28 15.18
C ASN A 54 4.45 1.66 15.16
N SER A 55 4.57 2.44 14.07
CA SER A 55 3.91 3.74 13.93
C SER A 55 2.47 3.63 13.43
N ILE A 56 1.99 2.43 13.08
CA ILE A 56 0.64 2.23 12.52
C ILE A 56 -0.48 2.65 13.48
N LYS A 57 -0.25 2.57 14.80
CA LYS A 57 -1.16 3.05 15.84
C LYS A 57 -1.19 4.58 15.95
N TYR A 58 -0.08 5.22 15.57
CA TYR A 58 0.15 6.65 15.72
C TYR A 58 0.16 7.34 14.37
N GLY A 59 -0.46 6.74 13.35
CA GLY A 59 -0.48 7.30 12.01
C GLY A 59 -1.25 8.62 11.99
N VAL A 60 -0.54 9.72 12.23
CA VAL A 60 -1.06 11.10 12.23
C VAL A 60 -1.25 11.57 10.79
N SER A 61 -2.09 10.88 10.01
CA SER A 61 -2.68 11.47 8.81
C SER A 61 -4.13 11.78 9.12
N ASP A 62 -4.35 13.00 9.61
CA ASP A 62 -5.61 13.72 9.72
C ASP A 62 -6.89 12.87 9.80
N SER A 63 -7.48 12.87 10.99
CA SER A 63 -8.89 12.54 11.30
C SER A 63 -9.37 11.09 11.30
N GLU A 64 -8.60 10.10 10.84
CA GLU A 64 -9.04 8.69 10.90
C GLU A 64 -7.97 7.72 11.46
N ASP A 65 -8.35 6.93 12.47
CA ASP A 65 -7.56 5.77 12.90
C ASP A 65 -7.44 4.77 11.73
N ILE A 66 -6.21 4.47 11.31
CA ILE A 66 -5.92 3.49 10.24
C ILE A 66 -6.52 2.12 10.58
N ILE A 67 -6.51 1.78 11.87
CA ILE A 67 -6.94 0.49 12.40
C ILE A 67 -7.88 0.72 13.58
N ARG A 68 -9.10 0.17 13.50
CA ARG A 68 -10.00 0.10 14.65
C ARG A 68 -9.64 -1.08 15.54
N GLY A 69 -9.62 -0.87 16.84
CA GLY A 69 -9.33 -1.89 17.86
C GLY A 69 -7.85 -2.02 18.20
N ARG A 70 -7.47 -3.10 18.90
CA ARG A 70 -6.07 -3.37 19.25
C ARG A 70 -5.38 -4.14 18.12
N LEU A 71 -4.04 -4.11 18.08
CA LEU A 71 -3.28 -4.92 17.12
C LEU A 71 -3.49 -6.42 17.33
N SER A 72 -3.70 -6.84 18.58
CA SER A 72 -4.07 -8.21 18.95
C SER A 72 -5.39 -8.67 18.33
N ASP A 73 -6.25 -7.74 17.92
CA ASP A 73 -7.59 -8.02 17.39
C ASP A 73 -7.60 -8.08 15.85
N LEU A 74 -6.43 -7.91 15.21
CA LEU A 74 -6.32 -7.91 13.76
C LEU A 74 -6.44 -9.31 13.16
N GLY A 75 -5.86 -10.31 13.80
CA GLY A 75 -6.00 -11.68 13.33
C GLY A 75 -7.37 -12.23 13.67
N ARG A 76 -7.89 -13.05 12.76
CA ARG A 76 -9.19 -13.68 12.88
C ARG A 76 -9.20 -14.64 14.08
N ASP A 77 -10.30 -14.60 14.85
CA ASP A 77 -10.57 -15.54 15.94
C ASP A 77 -9.40 -15.61 16.97
N GLY A 78 -8.71 -14.49 17.18
CA GLY A 78 -7.57 -14.37 18.10
C GLY A 78 -6.23 -14.87 17.53
N SER A 79 -6.16 -15.18 16.23
CA SER A 79 -4.90 -15.47 15.54
C SER A 79 -3.90 -14.31 15.71
N SER A 80 -2.63 -14.62 15.93
CA SER A 80 -1.56 -13.63 15.82
C SER A 80 -1.16 -13.35 14.37
N LEU A 81 -1.55 -14.22 13.43
CA LEU A 81 -1.15 -14.16 12.03
C LEU A 81 -2.32 -13.77 11.13
N PHE A 82 -2.04 -12.94 10.14
CA PHE A 82 -2.95 -12.66 9.03
C PHE A 82 -2.17 -12.30 7.77
N THR A 83 -2.81 -12.47 6.61
CA THR A 83 -2.14 -12.33 5.32
C THR A 83 -2.91 -11.39 4.42
N LEU A 84 -2.17 -10.46 3.83
CA LEU A 84 -2.65 -9.54 2.81
C LEU A 84 -1.90 -9.80 1.51
N LEU A 85 -2.63 -10.08 0.45
CA LEU A 85 -2.08 -10.29 -0.88
C LEU A 85 -2.68 -9.27 -1.83
N CYS A 86 -1.88 -8.79 -2.78
CA CYS A 86 -2.38 -7.95 -3.85
C CYS A 86 -1.83 -8.39 -5.21
N ARG A 87 -2.64 -8.18 -6.25
CA ARG A 87 -2.24 -8.45 -7.63
C ARG A 87 -2.25 -7.19 -8.48
N LEU A 88 -1.28 -7.13 -9.38
CA LEU A 88 -1.21 -6.09 -10.41
C LEU A 88 -1.66 -6.64 -11.76
N THR A 89 -2.08 -5.73 -12.64
CA THR A 89 -2.40 -6.02 -14.04
C THR A 89 -1.16 -6.36 -14.90
N THR A 90 0.04 -6.36 -14.33
CA THR A 90 1.27 -6.68 -15.07
C THR A 90 1.36 -8.18 -15.37
N LYS A 91 2.09 -8.54 -16.42
CA LYS A 91 2.26 -9.95 -16.83
C LYS A 91 3.20 -10.74 -15.92
N GLU A 92 4.21 -10.08 -15.39
CA GLU A 92 5.21 -10.69 -14.53
C GLU A 92 5.25 -9.99 -13.18
N TRP A 93 5.72 -10.74 -12.17
CA TRP A 93 5.95 -10.29 -10.80
C TRP A 93 4.74 -9.57 -10.21
N ASN A 94 3.56 -10.07 -10.55
CA ASN A 94 2.30 -9.39 -10.38
C ASN A 94 1.54 -9.81 -9.13
N CYS A 95 2.13 -10.64 -8.27
CA CYS A 95 1.54 -11.06 -7.00
C CYS A 95 2.50 -10.69 -5.86
N LEU A 96 2.07 -9.82 -4.95
CA LEU A 96 2.75 -9.52 -3.69
C LEU A 96 1.95 -10.13 -2.54
N LEU A 97 2.61 -10.88 -1.68
CA LEU A 97 2.05 -11.38 -0.42
C LEU A 97 2.83 -10.79 0.75
N ILE A 98 2.11 -10.35 1.77
CA ILE A 98 2.65 -9.92 3.06
C ILE A 98 1.87 -10.66 4.16
N GLU A 99 2.56 -11.46 4.95
CA GLU A 99 2.05 -12.07 6.18
C GLU A 99 2.56 -11.27 7.38
N LEU A 100 1.64 -10.89 8.25
CA LEU A 100 1.88 -10.08 9.42
C LEU A 100 1.60 -10.91 10.67
N GLU A 101 2.53 -10.87 11.61
CA GLU A 101 2.45 -11.50 12.92
C GLU A 101 2.37 -10.43 14.00
N CYS A 102 1.38 -10.51 14.88
CA CYS A 102 1.32 -9.73 16.08
C CYS A 102 2.06 -10.45 17.21
N ARG A 103 3.20 -9.90 17.63
CA ARG A 103 4.01 -10.38 18.76
C ARG A 103 4.17 -9.25 19.75
N ASP A 104 3.93 -9.50 21.03
CA ASP A 104 4.09 -8.52 22.11
C ASP A 104 3.44 -7.15 21.83
N ASN A 105 2.24 -7.17 21.23
CA ASN A 105 1.48 -5.97 20.79
C ASN A 105 2.16 -5.10 19.72
N GLU A 106 3.12 -5.64 18.99
CA GLU A 106 3.75 -5.08 17.80
C GLU A 106 3.48 -5.94 16.57
N LEU A 107 3.51 -5.34 15.38
CA LEU A 107 3.40 -6.07 14.12
C LEU A 107 4.78 -6.34 13.56
N HIS A 108 4.98 -7.55 13.04
CA HIS A 108 6.19 -8.00 12.38
C HIS A 108 5.83 -8.69 11.06
N ILE A 109 6.65 -8.54 10.04
CA ILE A 109 6.50 -9.30 8.80
C ILE A 109 7.13 -10.68 8.96
N SER A 110 6.30 -11.71 9.07
CA SER A 110 6.75 -13.12 9.16
C SER A 110 7.08 -13.71 7.80
N GLN A 111 6.39 -13.27 6.74
CA GLN A 111 6.65 -13.65 5.36
C GLN A 111 6.31 -12.50 4.40
N GLU A 112 7.17 -12.29 3.41
CA GLU A 112 6.88 -11.40 2.30
C GLU A 112 7.55 -11.93 1.04
N TYR A 113 6.82 -11.98 -0.06
CA TYR A 113 7.39 -12.34 -1.35
C TYR A 113 6.63 -11.70 -2.52
N VAL A 114 7.36 -11.55 -3.63
CA VAL A 114 6.76 -11.25 -4.94
C VAL A 114 6.92 -12.46 -5.86
N SER A 115 5.83 -12.90 -6.47
CA SER A 115 5.81 -14.04 -7.39
C SER A 115 5.16 -13.71 -8.73
N SER A 116 5.32 -14.63 -9.68
CA SER A 116 4.80 -14.56 -11.04
C SER A 116 4.29 -15.94 -11.43
N SER A 117 3.19 -16.04 -12.18
CA SER A 117 2.72 -17.32 -12.71
C SER A 117 3.73 -17.99 -13.65
N ASN A 118 4.61 -17.20 -14.26
CA ASN A 118 5.58 -17.67 -15.25
C ASN A 118 6.93 -18.10 -14.65
N SER A 119 7.06 -18.05 -13.32
CA SER A 119 8.31 -18.40 -12.61
C SER A 119 8.03 -19.32 -11.43
N SER A 120 8.75 -20.44 -11.34
CA SER A 120 8.68 -21.37 -10.20
C SER A 120 9.36 -20.83 -8.94
N VAL A 121 10.20 -19.82 -9.09
CA VAL A 121 10.89 -19.14 -7.98
C VAL A 121 10.38 -17.70 -7.84
N PRO A 122 10.18 -17.20 -6.61
CA PRO A 122 9.76 -15.82 -6.39
C PRO A 122 10.90 -14.86 -6.75
N LEU A 123 10.56 -13.59 -6.95
CA LEU A 123 11.52 -12.51 -7.19
C LEU A 123 12.44 -12.30 -5.99
N TYR A 124 11.84 -12.36 -4.80
CA TYR A 124 12.47 -12.47 -3.50
C TYR A 124 11.48 -13.09 -2.51
N ARG A 125 11.97 -13.63 -1.40
CA ARG A 125 11.13 -14.02 -0.25
C ARG A 125 11.89 -13.95 1.06
N ILE A 126 11.17 -13.83 2.17
CA ILE A 126 11.74 -14.06 3.49
C ILE A 126 12.07 -15.55 3.60
N LYS A 127 13.36 -15.85 3.73
CA LYS A 127 13.89 -17.19 3.92
C LYS A 127 13.89 -17.58 5.40
N GLU A 128 14.29 -16.65 6.25
CA GLU A 128 14.38 -16.86 7.71
C GLU A 128 13.75 -15.64 8.40
N ALA A 129 12.62 -15.89 9.07
CA ALA A 129 11.92 -14.88 9.86
C ALA A 129 12.65 -14.59 11.16
N SER A 130 12.48 -13.37 11.65
CA SER A 130 12.95 -12.93 12.96
C SER A 130 12.18 -13.64 14.09
N LYS A 131 12.77 -13.70 15.29
CA LYS A 131 12.17 -14.35 16.47
C LYS A 131 12.46 -13.54 17.73
N GLY A 132 11.50 -13.56 18.66
CA GLY A 132 11.59 -12.80 19.91
C GLY A 132 11.73 -11.30 19.62
N GLU A 133 12.63 -10.65 20.34
CA GLU A 133 12.89 -9.19 20.21
C GLU A 133 13.72 -8.81 18.97
N ARG A 134 14.23 -9.79 18.20
CA ARG A 134 14.98 -9.49 16.98
C ARG A 134 14.03 -9.05 15.87
N THR A 135 14.53 -8.16 15.01
CA THR A 135 13.81 -7.68 13.84
C THR A 135 14.50 -8.05 12.53
N ASP A 136 15.74 -8.54 12.58
CA ASP A 136 16.47 -8.96 11.39
C ASP A 136 15.84 -10.19 10.74
N VAL A 137 15.60 -10.09 9.44
CA VAL A 137 15.13 -11.18 8.58
C VAL A 137 16.14 -11.44 7.47
N VAL A 138 16.27 -12.70 7.09
CA VAL A 138 17.09 -13.10 5.94
C VAL A 138 16.18 -13.21 4.71
N VAL A 139 16.43 -12.37 3.72
CA VAL A 139 15.68 -12.33 2.47
C VAL A 139 16.52 -12.97 1.38
N GLU A 140 16.02 -14.02 0.74
CA GLU A 140 16.63 -14.55 -0.47
C GLU A 140 16.03 -13.89 -1.70
N TYR A 141 16.85 -13.68 -2.73
CA TYR A 141 16.41 -13.06 -3.97
C TYR A 141 16.82 -13.84 -5.21
N ASN A 142 16.04 -13.66 -6.29
CA ASN A 142 16.32 -14.28 -7.56
C ASN A 142 17.44 -13.52 -8.29
N ASN A 143 18.62 -14.13 -8.34
CA ASN A 143 19.72 -13.64 -9.18
C ASN A 143 19.58 -14.02 -10.67
N PHE A 144 18.49 -14.70 -11.05
CA PHE A 144 18.18 -15.16 -12.40
C PHE A 144 19.17 -16.18 -12.99
N ALA A 145 20.03 -16.77 -12.15
CA ALA A 145 20.85 -17.93 -12.52
C ALA A 145 20.06 -19.24 -12.39
N ARG A 146 20.37 -20.21 -13.26
CA ARG A 146 19.81 -21.58 -13.19
C ARG A 146 20.54 -22.39 -12.12
N GLY A 147 19.77 -23.01 -11.23
CA GLY A 147 20.31 -23.83 -10.13
C GLY A 147 21.07 -23.03 -9.08
N GLY A 148 21.60 -23.75 -8.07
CA GLY A 148 22.44 -23.18 -7.01
C GLY A 148 21.70 -22.52 -5.85
N LYS A 149 22.46 -22.16 -4.82
CA LYS A 149 21.98 -21.47 -3.62
C LYS A 149 21.64 -20.02 -3.98
N LYS A 150 20.42 -19.59 -3.68
CA LYS A 150 20.00 -18.21 -3.91
C LYS A 150 20.78 -17.27 -2.97
N PRO A 151 21.25 -16.12 -3.48
CA PRO A 151 21.90 -15.13 -2.63
C PRO A 151 20.90 -14.55 -1.63
N VAL A 152 21.42 -14.09 -0.51
CA VAL A 152 20.64 -13.52 0.59
C VAL A 152 21.12 -12.12 0.94
N ILE A 153 20.22 -11.34 1.53
CA ILE A 153 20.47 -10.03 2.12
C ILE A 153 19.70 -9.93 3.43
N THR A 154 20.16 -9.06 4.32
CA THR A 154 19.47 -8.79 5.59
C THR A 154 18.55 -7.59 5.44
N CYS A 155 17.31 -7.76 5.89
CA CYS A 155 16.30 -6.71 6.02
C CYS A 155 15.76 -6.71 7.45
N ILE A 156 14.90 -5.75 7.77
CA ILE A 156 14.15 -5.73 9.03
C ILE A 156 12.68 -6.07 8.78
N ASP A 157 12.03 -6.73 9.73
CA ASP A 157 10.61 -7.09 9.71
C ASP A 157 9.66 -5.97 10.14
N GLN A 158 10.21 -4.85 10.61
CA GLN A 158 9.46 -3.66 11.02
C GLN A 158 9.05 -2.77 9.85
N MET A 159 9.43 -3.12 8.62
CA MET A 159 9.08 -2.44 7.39
C MET A 159 8.88 -3.48 6.31
N ALA A 160 8.05 -3.19 5.30
CA ALA A 160 7.95 -4.02 4.10
C ALA A 160 9.35 -4.36 3.55
N VAL A 161 9.56 -5.60 3.15
CA VAL A 161 10.81 -6.01 2.51
C VAL A 161 10.96 -5.25 1.19
N PHE A 162 9.91 -5.12 0.39
CA PHE A 162 9.96 -4.47 -0.92
C PHE A 162 10.41 -3.01 -0.85
N THR A 163 10.03 -2.27 0.20
CA THR A 163 10.48 -0.88 0.41
C THR A 163 11.97 -0.79 0.74
N GLN A 164 12.60 -1.90 1.13
CA GLN A 164 14.04 -2.00 1.41
C GLN A 164 14.84 -2.48 0.19
N LEU A 165 14.20 -2.84 -0.92
CA LEU A 165 14.83 -3.45 -2.10
C LEU A 165 14.97 -2.50 -3.30
N GLU A 166 14.64 -1.22 -3.13
CA GLU A 166 14.70 -0.22 -4.21
C GLU A 166 16.12 0.11 -4.67
N THR A 167 17.13 -0.08 -3.82
CA THR A 167 18.52 0.31 -4.14
C THR A 167 19.26 -0.85 -4.85
N PRO A 168 19.71 -0.68 -6.11
CA PRO A 168 20.43 -1.74 -6.84
C PRO A 168 21.70 -2.24 -6.15
N ALA A 169 22.41 -1.37 -5.42
CA ALA A 169 23.65 -1.71 -4.72
C ALA A 169 23.47 -2.74 -3.59
N ARG A 170 22.23 -3.04 -3.18
CA ARG A 170 21.97 -4.12 -2.20
C ARG A 170 22.21 -5.51 -2.79
N PHE A 171 22.19 -5.65 -4.11
CA PHE A 171 22.40 -6.93 -4.79
C PHE A 171 23.84 -7.06 -5.28
N GLY A 172 24.33 -8.31 -5.35
CA GLY A 172 25.69 -8.60 -5.82
C GLY A 172 25.99 -7.96 -7.18
N SER A 173 27.20 -7.40 -7.35
CA SER A 173 27.60 -6.63 -8.53
C SER A 173 27.53 -7.42 -9.85
N SER A 174 27.65 -8.75 -9.77
CA SER A 174 27.49 -9.70 -10.87
C SER A 174 26.02 -10.00 -11.22
N HIS A 175 25.06 -9.69 -10.34
CA HIS A 175 23.64 -9.98 -10.51
C HIS A 175 22.91 -8.87 -11.29
N LYS A 176 23.39 -8.54 -12.49
CA LYS A 176 22.88 -7.40 -13.30
C LYS A 176 21.37 -7.41 -13.50
N LYS A 177 20.78 -8.59 -13.75
CA LYS A 177 19.32 -8.71 -13.93
C LYS A 177 18.56 -8.44 -12.62
N ALA A 178 19.08 -8.90 -11.48
CA ALA A 178 18.48 -8.61 -10.17
C ALA A 178 18.56 -7.11 -9.82
N GLN A 179 19.69 -6.46 -10.11
CA GLN A 179 19.90 -5.02 -9.92
C GLN A 179 18.94 -4.15 -10.76
N SER A 180 18.30 -4.70 -11.79
CA SER A 180 17.31 -4.01 -12.62
C SER A 180 15.88 -4.42 -12.28
N GLU A 181 15.59 -5.72 -12.32
CA GLU A 181 14.22 -6.26 -12.20
C GLU A 181 13.63 -6.08 -10.80
N ILE A 182 14.43 -6.29 -9.74
CA ILE A 182 13.93 -6.20 -8.37
C ILE A 182 13.57 -4.75 -8.02
N PRO A 183 14.49 -3.76 -8.11
CA PRO A 183 14.17 -2.36 -7.87
C PRO A 183 12.97 -1.84 -8.66
N LYS A 184 12.93 -2.15 -9.96
CA LYS A 184 11.83 -1.73 -10.84
C LYS A 184 10.49 -2.27 -10.38
N THR A 185 10.44 -3.54 -9.97
CA THR A 185 9.21 -4.19 -9.53
C THR A 185 8.75 -3.67 -8.18
N VAL A 186 9.65 -3.57 -7.20
CA VAL A 186 9.27 -3.10 -5.85
C VAL A 186 8.88 -1.62 -5.86
N ALA A 187 9.54 -0.79 -6.67
CA ALA A 187 9.15 0.61 -6.88
C ALA A 187 7.76 0.73 -7.52
N LEU A 188 7.37 -0.21 -8.38
CA LEU A 188 6.01 -0.24 -8.95
C LEU A 188 4.96 -0.55 -7.86
N TYR A 189 5.19 -1.55 -7.01
CA TYR A 189 4.30 -1.84 -5.88
C TYR A 189 4.19 -0.65 -4.93
N GLN A 190 5.32 -0.07 -4.55
CA GLN A 190 5.39 1.12 -3.72
C GLN A 190 4.60 2.27 -4.32
N LYS A 191 4.83 2.58 -5.60
CA LYS A 191 4.10 3.62 -6.33
C LYS A 191 2.60 3.35 -6.35
N ILE A 192 2.15 2.13 -6.61
CA ILE A 192 0.73 1.84 -6.72
C ILE A 192 0.04 1.91 -5.35
N LEU A 193 0.62 1.25 -4.33
CA LEU A 193 -0.01 1.11 -3.01
C LEU A 193 0.06 2.42 -2.19
N SER A 194 1.15 3.19 -2.28
CA SER A 194 1.27 4.49 -1.57
C SER A 194 0.41 5.61 -2.16
N ASN A 195 -0.07 5.44 -3.40
CA ASN A 195 -0.96 6.37 -4.08
C ASN A 195 -2.45 6.03 -3.91
N ILE A 196 -2.79 5.02 -3.11
CA ILE A 196 -4.18 4.80 -2.71
C ILE A 196 -4.62 5.98 -1.84
N LEU A 197 -5.68 6.65 -2.27
CA LEU A 197 -6.27 7.77 -1.55
C LEU A 197 -7.62 7.33 -0.98
N PHE A 198 -7.75 7.40 0.34
CA PHE A 198 -9.02 7.20 1.03
C PHE A 198 -9.70 8.55 1.14
N LEU A 199 -10.92 8.66 0.62
CA LEU A 199 -11.70 9.88 0.63
C LEU A 199 -12.88 9.72 1.60
N ASP A 200 -12.96 10.60 2.58
CA ASP A 200 -14.10 10.81 3.47
C ASP A 200 -14.32 12.32 3.63
N PRO A 201 -14.78 13.00 2.56
CA PRO A 201 -14.82 14.47 2.53
C PRO A 201 -15.72 15.02 3.64
N VAL A 202 -15.20 16.01 4.38
CA VAL A 202 -15.92 16.68 5.47
C VAL A 202 -16.21 18.13 5.03
N PRO A 203 -17.43 18.44 4.53
CA PRO A 203 -17.71 19.74 3.90
C PRO A 203 -17.44 20.97 4.78
N SER A 204 -17.52 20.84 6.11
CA SER A 204 -17.19 21.93 7.02
C SER A 204 -15.70 22.27 7.01
N LEU A 205 -14.82 21.26 6.94
CA LEU A 205 -13.36 21.45 6.91
C LEU A 205 -12.87 21.93 5.53
N MET A 206 -13.54 21.52 4.46
CA MET A 206 -13.20 21.92 3.08
C MET A 206 -13.36 23.44 2.81
N ARG A 207 -14.07 24.16 3.68
CA ARG A 207 -14.31 25.61 3.57
C ARG A 207 -13.25 26.44 4.29
N GLU A 208 -12.38 25.80 5.07
CA GLU A 208 -11.30 26.49 5.77
C GLU A 208 -10.17 26.88 4.81
N ASP A 209 -9.35 27.84 5.22
CA ASP A 209 -8.16 28.22 4.48
C ASP A 209 -7.13 27.07 4.48
N ALA A 210 -6.56 26.80 3.30
CA ALA A 210 -5.52 25.80 3.11
C ALA A 210 -4.18 26.42 2.72
N ASN A 211 -3.09 25.70 2.95
CA ASN A 211 -1.77 26.19 2.57
C ASN A 211 -1.55 26.00 1.06
N ARG A 212 -1.18 27.08 0.36
CA ARG A 212 -0.95 27.12 -1.09
C ARG A 212 0.16 26.17 -1.59
N HIS A 213 0.99 25.64 -0.69
CA HIS A 213 2.04 24.68 -1.02
C HIS A 213 1.60 23.21 -0.91
N GLU A 214 0.36 22.95 -0.50
CA GLU A 214 -0.16 21.59 -0.40
C GLU A 214 -0.47 21.01 -1.78
N LYS A 215 0.20 19.91 -2.12
CA LYS A 215 0.11 19.26 -3.45
C LYS A 215 -0.71 17.98 -3.47
N LYS A 216 -0.92 17.36 -2.30
CA LYS A 216 -1.62 16.06 -2.16
C LYS A 216 -2.92 16.30 -1.42
N LEU A 217 -4.04 15.90 -2.03
CA LEU A 217 -5.36 15.99 -1.42
C LEU A 217 -5.42 15.11 -0.17
N ARG A 218 -5.90 15.67 0.93
CA ARG A 218 -6.21 14.95 2.17
C ARG A 218 -7.54 14.21 2.03
N GLY A 219 -7.72 13.13 2.79
CA GLY A 219 -8.93 12.31 2.72
C GLY A 219 -10.21 13.08 3.10
N ASP A 220 -10.10 13.98 4.08
CA ASP A 220 -11.17 14.87 4.54
C ASP A 220 -11.46 16.04 3.58
N GLY A 221 -10.62 16.24 2.57
CA GLY A 221 -10.70 17.34 1.63
C GLY A 221 -10.36 18.71 2.21
N LYS A 222 -9.87 18.82 3.45
CA LYS A 222 -9.60 20.10 4.14
C LYS A 222 -8.69 21.03 3.33
N ASN A 223 -7.74 20.46 2.60
CA ASN A 223 -6.77 21.21 1.81
C ASN A 223 -7.14 21.38 0.32
N LEU A 224 -8.41 21.17 -0.04
CA LEU A 224 -8.86 21.21 -1.43
C LEU A 224 -8.46 22.51 -2.14
N SER A 225 -8.66 23.66 -1.50
CA SER A 225 -8.35 24.98 -2.09
C SER A 225 -6.85 25.15 -2.41
N GLY A 226 -5.96 24.69 -1.53
CA GLY A 226 -4.50 24.72 -1.75
C GLY A 226 -4.05 23.80 -2.87
N VAL A 227 -4.65 22.61 -2.97
CA VAL A 227 -4.38 21.64 -4.04
C VAL A 227 -4.86 22.17 -5.38
N LEU A 228 -6.07 22.73 -5.46
CA LEU A 228 -6.61 23.35 -6.67
C LEU A 228 -5.73 24.52 -7.12
N TYR A 229 -5.34 25.40 -6.20
CA TYR A 229 -4.44 26.51 -6.49
C TYR A 229 -3.13 26.02 -7.13
N THR A 230 -2.52 24.97 -6.57
CA THR A 230 -1.28 24.37 -7.09
C THR A 230 -1.48 23.78 -8.48
N LEU A 231 -2.56 23.02 -8.70
CA LEU A 231 -2.87 22.44 -10.01
C LEU A 231 -3.09 23.54 -11.06
N CYS A 232 -3.77 24.62 -10.68
CA CYS A 232 -4.05 25.74 -11.57
C CYS A 232 -2.82 26.57 -11.97
N GLN A 233 -1.66 26.37 -11.33
CA GLN A 233 -0.39 26.97 -11.79
C GLN A 233 0.06 26.40 -13.14
N ASN A 234 -0.38 25.19 -13.49
CA ASN A 234 -0.18 24.60 -14.81
C ASN A 234 -1.41 24.88 -15.69
N LYS A 235 -1.19 25.52 -16.85
CA LYS A 235 -2.27 25.91 -17.78
C LYS A 235 -3.10 24.72 -18.30
N GLU A 236 -2.47 23.58 -18.55
CA GLU A 236 -3.14 22.37 -19.02
C GLU A 236 -4.03 21.78 -17.92
N GLN A 237 -3.50 21.67 -16.70
CA GLN A 237 -4.26 21.18 -15.55
C GLN A 237 -5.41 22.13 -15.19
N LYS A 238 -5.18 23.44 -15.22
CA LYS A 238 -6.21 24.46 -15.03
C LYS A 238 -7.35 24.29 -16.03
N PHE A 239 -7.03 24.07 -17.30
CA PHE A 239 -8.03 23.83 -18.35
C PHE A 239 -8.87 22.59 -18.09
N ILE A 240 -8.25 21.47 -17.68
CA ILE A 240 -8.96 20.24 -17.32
C ILE A 240 -9.92 20.47 -16.15
N VAL A 241 -9.44 21.10 -15.08
CA VAL A 241 -10.25 21.42 -13.89
C VAL A 241 -11.42 22.34 -14.26
N LEU A 242 -11.18 23.39 -15.04
CA LEU A 242 -12.21 24.34 -15.45
C LEU A 242 -13.28 23.68 -16.32
N ASN A 243 -12.89 22.79 -17.24
CA ASN A 243 -13.86 22.04 -18.05
C ASN A 243 -14.72 21.09 -17.21
N LEU A 244 -14.13 20.44 -16.19
CA LEU A 244 -14.89 19.62 -15.25
C LEU A 244 -15.91 20.48 -14.49
N ILE A 245 -15.48 21.61 -13.95
CA ILE A 245 -16.37 22.50 -13.19
C ILE A 245 -17.49 23.07 -14.07
N ARG A 246 -17.18 23.48 -15.31
CA ARG A 246 -18.18 23.96 -16.28
C ARG A 246 -19.18 22.91 -16.74
N SER A 247 -18.87 21.62 -16.54
CA SER A 247 -19.82 20.53 -16.82
C SER A 247 -20.81 20.30 -15.68
N LEU A 248 -20.59 20.91 -14.51
CA LEU A 248 -21.56 20.88 -13.42
C LEU A 248 -22.74 21.80 -13.75
N PRO A 249 -23.98 21.35 -13.49
CA PRO A 249 -25.17 22.16 -13.76
C PRO A 249 -25.20 23.43 -12.90
N GLU A 250 -25.86 24.48 -13.42
CA GLU A 250 -26.27 25.70 -12.69
C GLU A 250 -25.16 26.69 -12.28
N GLN A 251 -24.02 26.75 -12.98
CA GLN A 251 -22.94 27.72 -12.70
C GLN A 251 -22.26 28.25 -13.99
N ASP A 252 -22.20 29.58 -14.18
CA ASP A 252 -21.38 30.22 -15.23
C ASP A 252 -19.95 30.50 -14.72
N ILE A 253 -19.19 29.43 -14.48
CA ILE A 253 -17.82 29.55 -13.97
C ILE A 253 -16.85 29.80 -15.12
N THR A 254 -16.35 31.03 -15.18
CA THR A 254 -15.42 31.48 -16.22
C THR A 254 -13.97 31.19 -15.87
N ASP A 255 -13.60 31.16 -14.59
CA ASP A 255 -12.22 30.88 -14.14
C ASP A 255 -12.13 30.28 -12.72
N VAL A 256 -10.94 29.75 -12.38
CA VAL A 256 -10.52 29.32 -11.03
C VAL A 256 -9.26 30.10 -10.64
N THR A 257 -9.33 30.84 -9.54
CA THR A 257 -8.26 31.75 -9.04
C THR A 257 -7.71 31.30 -7.70
#